data_AF-A0A423MRW8-F1
#
_entry.id   AF-A0A423MRW8-F1
#
_cell.length_a   1.000
_cell.length_b   1.000
_cell.length_c   1.000
_cell.angle_alpha   90.00
_cell.angle_beta   90.00
_cell.angle_gamma   90.00
#
_symmetry.space_group_name_H-M   'P 1'
#
loop_
_entity.id
_entity.type
_entity.pdbx_description
1 polymer ?
#
loop_
_entity_poly.entity_id
_entity_poly.type
_entity_poly.pdbx_seq_one_letter_code
_entity_poly.pdbx_strand_id
1 'polypeptide(L)'
;MDHSESIISGIVNAVVTALRSTGFFESAENAIVSAPYRKHIIWLKKRSDEASLEVLIKAEITRSVDCNVTTTLPGRLHKESLGYFRLDLPITLSTRKGCPVTHEETVSLVLTDNTFDYSSRQPIVIHAHEHIDISYAIEKKRAAISG
;
A
#
# COMPACT_ATOMS: atom_id res chain seq x y z
N MET A 1 -13.03 43.25 -14.16
CA MET A 1 -12.68 42.20 -13.18
C MET A 1 -13.94 41.46 -12.88
N ASP A 2 -13.96 40.18 -13.26
CA ASP A 2 -15.15 39.35 -13.32
C ASP A 2 -15.54 38.93 -11.89
N HIS A 3 -16.74 39.32 -11.43
CA HIS A 3 -17.23 38.99 -10.08
C HIS A 3 -17.20 37.48 -9.81
N SER A 4 -17.29 36.68 -10.87
CA SER A 4 -17.17 35.22 -10.88
C SER A 4 -15.83 34.74 -10.31
N GLU A 5 -14.71 35.35 -10.72
CA GLU A 5 -13.37 34.94 -10.29
C GLU A 5 -13.12 35.21 -8.81
N SER A 6 -13.64 36.33 -8.30
CA SER A 6 -13.52 36.69 -6.87
C SER A 6 -14.31 35.75 -5.98
N ILE A 7 -15.51 35.34 -6.41
CA ILE A 7 -16.36 34.40 -5.65
C ILE A 7 -15.71 33.01 -5.65
N ILE A 8 -15.24 32.53 -6.81
CA ILE A 8 -14.57 31.24 -6.93
C ILE A 8 -13.31 31.20 -6.05
N SER A 9 -12.48 32.24 -6.10
CA SER A 9 -11.28 32.31 -5.26
C SER A 9 -11.61 32.30 -3.76
N GLY A 10 -12.66 33.01 -3.34
CA GLY A 10 -13.13 33.01 -1.96
C GLY A 10 -13.57 31.62 -1.48
N ILE A 11 -14.32 30.90 -2.32
CA ILE A 11 -14.76 29.53 -2.03
C ILE A 11 -13.56 28.59 -1.93
N VAL A 12 -12.64 28.62 -2.91
CA VAL A 12 -11.44 27.76 -2.90
C VAL A 12 -10.61 28.00 -1.64
N ASN A 13 -10.38 29.25 -1.26
CA ASN A 13 -9.61 29.58 -0.05
C ASN A 13 -10.29 29.11 1.22
N ALA A 14 -11.62 29.25 1.34
CA ALA A 14 -12.37 28.76 2.49
C ALA A 14 -12.30 27.23 2.61
N VAL A 15 -12.44 26.52 1.49
CA VAL A 15 -12.32 25.05 1.43
C VAL A 15 -10.91 24.60 1.79
N VAL A 16 -9.87 25.19 1.19
CA VAL A 16 -8.47 24.84 1.51
C VAL A 16 -8.14 25.11 2.98
N THR A 17 -8.62 26.22 3.53
CA THR A 17 -8.42 26.56 4.95
C THR A 17 -9.13 25.55 5.86
N ALA A 18 -10.37 25.18 5.55
CA ALA A 18 -11.10 24.17 6.29
C ALA A 18 -10.39 22.81 6.26
N LEU A 19 -9.94 22.35 5.08
CA LEU A 19 -9.21 21.09 4.93
C LEU A 19 -7.87 21.09 5.69
N ARG A 20 -7.17 22.22 5.74
CA ARG A 20 -5.96 22.36 6.57
C ARG A 20 -6.29 22.30 8.06
N SER A 21 -7.34 22.98 8.50
CA SER A 21 -7.74 23.03 9.91
C SER A 21 -8.17 21.68 10.48
N THR A 22 -8.63 20.76 9.63
CA THR A 22 -9.00 19.40 10.02
C THR A 22 -7.84 18.41 9.95
N GLY A 23 -6.63 18.85 9.59
CA GLY A 23 -5.49 17.95 9.38
C GLY A 23 -5.74 16.96 8.22
N PHE A 24 -6.65 17.27 7.29
CA PHE A 24 -7.05 16.36 6.22
C PHE A 24 -5.84 15.89 5.42
N PHE A 25 -4.91 16.80 5.09
CA PHE A 25 -3.68 16.47 4.35
C PHE A 25 -2.62 15.71 5.16
N GLU A 26 -2.82 15.56 6.47
CA GLU A 26 -1.88 14.90 7.39
C GLU A 26 -2.26 13.43 7.64
N SER A 27 -3.42 12.98 7.16
CA SER A 27 -3.87 11.58 7.28
C SER A 27 -3.30 10.70 6.15
N ALA A 28 -2.87 9.49 6.50
CA ALA A 28 -2.35 8.48 5.58
C ALA A 28 -3.28 8.24 4.37
N GLU A 29 -4.59 8.22 4.60
CA GLU A 29 -5.60 7.94 3.57
C GLU A 29 -5.69 9.04 2.50
N ASN A 30 -5.29 10.27 2.85
CA ASN A 30 -5.32 11.44 1.99
C ASN A 30 -3.97 11.72 1.33
N ALA A 31 -2.94 10.92 1.64
CA ALA A 31 -1.64 11.02 0.99
C ALA A 31 -1.79 10.93 -0.54
N ILE A 32 -1.15 11.85 -1.26
CA ILE A 32 -1.20 11.87 -2.73
C ILE A 32 -0.50 10.63 -3.26
N VAL A 33 -1.07 10.01 -4.29
CA VAL A 33 -0.48 8.87 -5.00
C VAL A 33 -0.06 9.36 -6.37
N SER A 34 1.20 9.16 -6.70
CA SER A 34 1.72 9.45 -8.02
C SER A 34 1.78 8.16 -8.84
N ALA A 35 1.59 8.26 -10.15
CA ALA A 35 1.86 7.14 -11.04
C ALA A 35 3.33 6.68 -10.88
N PRO A 36 3.63 5.37 -10.98
CA PRO A 36 2.73 4.27 -11.34
C PRO A 36 2.08 3.56 -10.13
N TYR A 37 1.86 4.24 -9.00
CA TYR A 37 1.32 3.60 -7.81
C TYR A 37 -0.21 3.65 -7.75
N ARG A 38 -0.79 2.67 -7.05
CA ARG A 38 -2.20 2.59 -6.68
C ARG A 38 -2.35 2.60 -5.16
N LYS A 39 -3.42 3.19 -4.66
CA LYS A 39 -3.74 3.25 -3.22
C LYS A 39 -4.67 2.12 -2.82
N HIS A 40 -4.28 1.41 -1.77
CA HIS A 40 -5.08 0.41 -1.09
C HIS A 40 -5.34 0.89 0.34
N ILE A 41 -6.61 1.00 0.72
CA ILE A 41 -7.02 1.43 2.07
C ILE A 41 -7.78 0.27 2.71
N ILE A 42 -7.25 -0.26 3.81
CA ILE A 42 -7.82 -1.40 4.52
C ILE A 42 -8.41 -0.90 5.84
N TRP A 43 -9.75 -0.79 5.88
CA TRP A 43 -10.50 -0.53 7.10
C TRP A 43 -10.88 -1.84 7.77
N LEU A 44 -10.34 -2.07 8.97
CA LEU A 44 -10.66 -3.24 9.77
C LEU A 44 -11.94 -3.01 10.57
N LYS A 45 -12.77 -4.05 10.71
CA LYS A 45 -13.98 -3.99 11.52
C LYS A 45 -13.63 -3.95 13.00
N LYS A 46 -14.37 -3.20 13.81
CA LYS A 46 -14.18 -3.21 15.27
C LYS A 46 -14.40 -4.61 15.83
N ARG A 47 -13.49 -5.07 16.69
CA ARG A 47 -13.61 -6.33 17.42
C ARG A 47 -13.32 -6.16 18.91
N SER A 48 -13.70 -7.13 19.73
CA SER A 48 -13.38 -7.15 21.16
C SER A 48 -12.01 -7.76 21.46
N ASP A 49 -11.51 -8.60 20.56
CA ASP A 49 -10.29 -9.40 20.70
C ASP A 49 -9.08 -8.83 19.93
N GLU A 50 -9.12 -7.54 19.55
CA GLU A 50 -8.10 -6.89 18.70
C GLU A 50 -6.67 -7.09 19.21
N ALA A 51 -6.44 -7.01 20.52
CA ALA A 51 -5.12 -7.16 21.12
C ALA A 51 -4.47 -8.53 20.85
N SER A 52 -5.27 -9.56 20.58
CA SER A 52 -4.83 -10.92 20.28
C SER A 52 -4.67 -11.22 18.79
N LEU A 53 -4.95 -10.24 17.93
CA LEU A 53 -4.97 -10.39 16.49
C LEU A 53 -3.87 -9.56 15.82
N GLU A 54 -3.44 -10.03 14.66
CA GLU A 54 -2.54 -9.34 13.75
C GLU A 54 -3.10 -9.39 12.32
N VAL A 55 -2.62 -8.48 11.48
CA VAL A 55 -2.96 -8.40 10.06
C VAL A 55 -1.72 -8.69 9.25
N LEU A 56 -1.77 -9.76 8.48
CA LEU A 56 -0.73 -10.14 7.54
C LEU A 56 -1.08 -9.59 6.15
N ILE A 57 -0.26 -8.67 5.65
CA ILE A 57 -0.38 -8.16 4.28
C ILE A 57 0.20 -9.16 3.29
N LYS A 58 -0.55 -9.45 2.24
CA LYS A 58 -0.13 -10.32 1.13
C LYS A 58 -0.12 -9.52 -0.16
N ALA A 59 0.83 -9.82 -1.02
CA ALA A 59 0.95 -9.17 -2.32
C ALA A 59 1.08 -10.22 -3.42
N GLU A 60 0.46 -9.94 -4.55
CA GLU A 60 0.63 -10.69 -5.79
C GLU A 60 1.10 -9.73 -6.87
N ILE A 61 1.99 -10.20 -7.75
CA ILE A 61 2.54 -9.40 -8.84
C ILE A 61 2.25 -10.09 -10.16
N THR A 62 1.63 -9.35 -11.09
CA THR A 62 1.51 -9.77 -12.49
C THR A 62 2.74 -9.30 -13.25
N ARG A 63 3.43 -10.23 -13.91
CA ARG A 63 4.65 -9.94 -14.67
C ARG A 63 4.70 -10.76 -15.95
N SER A 64 5.45 -10.26 -16.94
CA SER A 64 5.81 -11.05 -18.10
C SER A 64 6.95 -12.01 -17.74
N VAL A 65 6.76 -13.30 -18.05
CA VAL A 65 7.70 -14.39 -17.80
C VAL A 65 8.09 -15.03 -19.12
N ASP A 66 9.35 -15.41 -19.20
CA ASP A 66 9.95 -16.07 -20.36
C ASP A 66 10.74 -17.33 -19.91
N CYS A 67 11.59 -17.85 -20.79
CA CYS A 67 12.41 -19.03 -20.52
C CYS A 67 13.60 -18.78 -19.56
N ASN A 68 13.78 -17.55 -19.07
CA ASN A 68 14.86 -17.21 -18.15
C ASN A 68 14.55 -17.66 -16.73
N VAL A 69 15.59 -18.16 -16.06
CA VAL A 69 15.51 -18.43 -14.62
C VAL A 69 15.51 -17.09 -13.90
N THR A 70 14.45 -16.86 -13.14
CA THR A 70 14.18 -15.58 -12.51
C THR A 70 14.09 -15.75 -10.99
N THR A 71 14.87 -14.96 -10.26
CA THR A 71 14.85 -14.89 -8.81
C THR A 71 14.43 -13.49 -8.39
N THR A 72 13.35 -13.41 -7.62
CA THR A 72 12.82 -12.14 -7.11
C THR A 72 13.20 -12.01 -5.65
N LEU A 73 13.83 -10.88 -5.30
CA LEU A 73 14.12 -10.57 -3.90
C LEU A 73 12.82 -10.25 -3.15
N PRO A 74 12.74 -10.54 -1.83
CA PRO A 74 11.58 -10.18 -1.06
C PRO A 74 11.25 -8.69 -1.16
N GLY A 75 9.97 -8.37 -1.35
CA GLY A 75 9.46 -7.01 -1.25
C GLY A 75 9.47 -6.51 0.20
N ARG A 76 9.45 -5.19 0.36
CA ARG A 76 9.39 -4.56 1.68
C ARG A 76 8.34 -3.45 1.69
N LEU A 77 7.60 -3.37 2.78
CA LEU A 77 6.70 -2.24 3.05
C LEU A 77 7.50 -1.11 3.71
N HIS A 78 7.72 -0.03 2.95
CA HIS A 78 8.42 1.16 3.43
C HIS A 78 7.44 2.08 4.15
N LYS A 79 7.63 2.33 5.44
CA LYS A 79 6.82 3.30 6.18
C LYS A 79 7.19 4.72 5.77
N GLU A 80 6.19 5.49 5.36
CA GLU A 80 6.32 6.86 4.90
C GLU A 80 5.88 7.87 5.97
N SER A 81 6.22 9.14 5.77
CA SER A 81 6.07 10.22 6.77
C SER A 81 4.63 10.47 7.22
N LEU A 82 3.65 10.26 6.34
CA LEU A 82 2.22 10.40 6.64
C LEU A 82 1.58 9.12 7.23
N GLY A 83 2.39 8.12 7.58
CA GLY A 83 1.91 6.89 8.24
C GLY A 83 1.32 5.83 7.31
N TYR A 84 1.38 6.02 5.99
CA TYR A 84 1.11 4.97 5.01
C TYR A 84 2.38 4.15 4.71
N PHE A 85 2.22 3.04 3.99
CA PHE A 85 3.30 2.18 3.55
C PHE A 85 3.42 2.20 2.02
N ARG A 86 4.63 2.13 1.49
CA ARG A 86 4.89 1.99 0.06
C ARG A 86 5.45 0.61 -0.26
N LEU A 87 4.97 -0.01 -1.33
CA LEU A 87 5.49 -1.25 -1.88
C LEU A 87 5.93 -1.04 -3.33
N ASP A 88 7.24 -1.01 -3.52
CA ASP A 88 7.87 -0.84 -4.82
C ASP A 88 7.91 -2.17 -5.60
N LEU A 89 8.18 -2.08 -6.90
CA LEU A 89 8.43 -3.27 -7.71
C LEU A 89 9.66 -4.01 -7.15
N PRO A 90 9.57 -5.32 -6.88
CA PRO A 90 10.69 -6.04 -6.29
C PRO A 90 11.85 -6.18 -7.28
N ILE A 91 13.06 -6.12 -6.75
CA ILE A 91 14.27 -6.36 -7.55
C ILE A 91 14.25 -7.80 -8.04
N THR A 92 14.42 -7.95 -9.36
CA THR A 92 14.38 -9.24 -10.02
C THR A 92 15.71 -9.48 -10.75
N LEU A 93 16.33 -10.63 -10.47
CA LEU A 93 17.51 -11.12 -11.15
C LEU A 93 17.09 -12.21 -12.12
N SER A 94 17.55 -12.13 -13.37
CA SER A 94 17.18 -13.08 -14.41
C SER A 94 18.39 -13.47 -15.26
N THR A 95 18.39 -14.71 -15.77
CA THR A 95 19.36 -15.13 -16.78
C THR A 95 19.15 -14.35 -18.09
N ARG A 96 20.10 -14.43 -19.02
CA ARG A 96 20.01 -13.74 -20.33
C ARG A 96 20.04 -14.72 -21.49
N LYS A 97 19.04 -15.60 -21.55
CA LYS A 97 18.81 -16.52 -22.67
C LYS A 97 17.98 -15.82 -23.75
N GLY A 98 18.17 -16.19 -25.01
CA GLY A 98 17.29 -15.78 -26.09
C GLY A 98 15.97 -16.55 -26.00
N CYS A 99 14.94 -15.93 -25.42
CA CYS A 99 13.63 -16.55 -25.26
C CYS A 99 12.68 -16.13 -26.39
N PRO A 100 12.14 -17.07 -27.19
CA PRO A 100 11.29 -16.75 -28.34
C PRO A 100 9.83 -16.45 -27.97
N VAL A 101 9.42 -16.76 -26.73
CA VAL A 101 8.03 -16.61 -26.27
C VAL A 101 8.03 -16.00 -24.87
N THR A 102 7.07 -15.11 -24.64
CA THR A 102 6.75 -14.52 -23.34
C THR A 102 5.27 -14.73 -23.04
N HIS A 103 4.91 -14.87 -21.77
CA HIS A 103 3.52 -14.90 -21.31
C HIS A 103 3.38 -14.13 -20.00
N GLU A 104 2.16 -13.78 -19.61
CA GLU A 104 1.91 -13.15 -18.31
C GLU A 104 1.63 -14.21 -17.24
N GLU A 105 2.15 -13.98 -16.05
CA GLU A 105 1.92 -14.81 -14.87
C GLU A 105 1.69 -13.90 -13.65
N THR A 106 0.73 -14.27 -12.81
CA THR A 106 0.53 -13.66 -11.49
C THR A 106 1.10 -14.59 -10.44
N VAL A 107 2.05 -14.08 -9.64
CA VAL A 107 2.73 -14.86 -8.59
C VAL A 107 2.66 -14.17 -7.25
N SER A 108 2.63 -14.93 -6.17
CA SER A 108 2.75 -14.38 -4.82
C SER A 108 4.12 -13.73 -4.61
N LEU A 109 4.12 -12.49 -4.14
CA LEU A 109 5.32 -11.78 -3.74
C LEU A 109 5.64 -12.07 -2.29
N VAL A 110 6.83 -12.59 -2.02
CA VAL A 110 7.33 -12.74 -0.65
C VAL A 110 7.60 -11.35 -0.09
N LEU A 111 7.03 -11.02 1.07
CA LEU A 111 7.22 -9.75 1.74
C LEU A 111 7.98 -9.91 3.06
N THR A 112 8.67 -8.86 3.45
CA THR A 112 9.27 -8.68 4.78
C THR A 112 8.56 -7.54 5.52
N ASP A 113 8.56 -7.60 6.85
CA ASP A 113 7.92 -6.59 7.72
C ASP A 113 6.43 -6.35 7.38
N ASN A 114 5.70 -7.41 7.01
CA ASN A 114 4.33 -7.34 6.47
C ASN A 114 3.22 -7.71 7.46
N THR A 115 3.55 -7.82 8.74
CA THR A 115 2.59 -8.09 9.81
C THR A 115 2.39 -6.84 10.65
N PHE A 116 1.12 -6.50 10.91
CA PHE A 116 0.72 -5.32 11.66
C PHE A 116 -0.18 -5.72 12.83
N ASP A 117 -0.14 -4.96 13.91
CA ASP A 117 -1.14 -5.10 14.97
C ASP A 117 -2.54 -4.83 14.43
N TYR A 118 -3.52 -5.64 14.83
CA TYR A 118 -4.91 -5.38 14.49
C TYR A 118 -5.41 -4.11 15.21
N SER A 119 -5.96 -3.16 14.45
CA SER A 119 -6.59 -1.97 15.01
C SER A 119 -7.72 -1.49 14.10
N SER A 120 -8.94 -1.41 14.61
CA SER A 120 -10.05 -0.82 13.85
C SER A 120 -10.08 0.71 13.90
N ARG A 121 -9.13 1.34 14.61
CA ARG A 121 -9.16 2.80 14.87
C ARG A 121 -8.60 3.63 13.72
N GLN A 122 -7.73 3.03 12.92
CA GLN A 122 -7.07 3.68 11.79
C GLN A 122 -6.93 2.67 10.65
N PRO A 123 -7.01 3.11 9.38
CA PRO A 123 -6.83 2.21 8.26
C PRO A 123 -5.34 1.88 8.09
N ILE A 124 -5.08 0.71 7.52
CA ILE A 124 -3.76 0.42 6.92
C ILE A 124 -3.81 0.95 5.49
N VAL A 125 -2.92 1.88 5.15
CA VAL A 125 -2.84 2.48 3.83
C VAL A 125 -1.56 2.02 3.15
N ILE A 126 -1.68 1.44 1.96
CA ILE A 126 -0.56 0.94 1.16
C ILE A 126 -0.61 1.55 -0.23
N HIS A 127 0.49 2.16 -0.67
CA HIS A 127 0.72 2.59 -2.03
C HIS A 127 1.58 1.52 -2.72
N ALA A 128 0.98 0.71 -3.58
CA ALA A 128 1.67 -0.37 -4.29
C ALA A 128 1.84 -0.02 -5.76
N HIS A 129 2.92 -0.49 -6.40
CA HIS A 129 3.07 -0.37 -7.86
C HIS A 129 1.82 -0.93 -8.59
N GLU A 130 1.45 -0.39 -9.74
CA GLU A 130 0.22 -0.75 -10.47
C GLU A 130 0.10 -2.23 -10.88
N HIS A 131 1.20 -2.98 -10.88
CA HIS A 131 1.24 -4.41 -11.19
C HIS A 131 1.14 -5.29 -9.94
N ILE A 132 1.05 -4.68 -8.76
CA ILE A 132 0.98 -5.37 -7.48
C ILE A 132 -0.43 -5.23 -6.93
N ASP A 133 -1.09 -6.36 -6.70
CA ASP A 133 -2.36 -6.44 -6.01
C ASP A 133 -2.14 -6.76 -4.53
N ILE A 134 -2.87 -6.08 -3.66
CA ILE A 134 -2.77 -6.22 -2.21
C ILE A 134 -4.00 -6.94 -1.67
N SER A 135 -3.75 -7.96 -0.84
CA SER A 135 -4.76 -8.59 0.00
C SER A 135 -4.26 -8.69 1.45
N TYR A 136 -5.10 -9.15 2.37
CA TYR A 136 -4.72 -9.31 3.76
C TYR A 136 -5.38 -10.53 4.39
N ALA A 137 -4.75 -11.05 5.44
CA ALA A 137 -5.31 -12.06 6.32
C ALA A 137 -5.29 -11.56 7.77
N ILE A 138 -6.26 -11.98 8.57
CA ILE A 138 -6.31 -11.72 10.01
C ILE A 138 -5.89 -13.01 10.70
N GLU A 139 -4.85 -12.93 11.53
CA GLU A 139 -4.27 -14.06 12.23
C GLU A 139 -4.27 -13.83 13.74
N LYS A 140 -4.20 -14.91 14.52
CA LYS A 140 -3.95 -14.80 15.96
C LYS A 140 -2.47 -14.56 16.17
N LYS A 141 -2.13 -13.60 17.03
CA LYS A 141 -0.74 -13.40 17.46
C LYS A 141 -0.18 -14.70 18.02
N ARG A 142 1.04 -15.04 17.62
CA ARG A 142 1.76 -16.16 18.23
C ARG A 142 2.05 -15.81 19.70
N ALA A 143 1.81 -16.77 20.59
CA ALA A 143 2.17 -16.59 21.99
C ALA A 143 3.67 -16.30 22.08
N ALA A 144 4.04 -15.20 22.74
CA ALA A 144 5.44 -14.91 23.04
C ALA A 144 5.97 -16.07 23.89
N ILE A 145 6.94 -16.82 23.37
CA ILE A 145 7.67 -17.79 24.18
C ILE A 145 8.59 -16.95 25.06
N SER A 146 8.15 -16.67 26.28
CA SER A 146 8.99 -16.11 27.33
C SER A 146 10.02 -17.17 27.73
N GLY A 147 11.26 -16.99 27.28
CA GLY A 147 12.43 -17.72 27.78
C GLY A 147 12.94 -17.15 29.08
#